data_AF-X0Z6K8-F1
#
_entry.id   AF-X0Z6K8-F1
#
_cell.length_a   1.000
_cell.length_b   1.000
_cell.length_c   1.000
_cell.angle_alpha   90.00
_cell.angle_beta   90.00
_cell.angle_gamma   90.00
#
_symmetry.space_group_name_H-M   'P 1'
#
loop_
_entity.id
_entity.type
_entity.pdbx_description
1 polymer ?
#
loop_
_entity_poly.entity_id
_entity_poly.type
_entity_poly.pdbx_seq_one_letter_code
_entity_poly.pdbx_strand_id
1 'polypeptide(L)'
;MVGLHSYDDFTIWKLAKALGRPVEEIDRFYKRAHFYKNVFDPSTNFMRGKNADGSWSTPFSPVKWGGDFTEGCAWHYTWSVFHDPQGLINLM
;
A
#
# COMPACT_ATOMS: atom_id res chain seq x y z
N MET A 1 4.77 -5.41 4.85
CA MET A 1 5.51 -4.92 3.67
C MET A 1 4.62 -3.93 2.92
N VAL A 2 5.13 -2.77 2.55
CA VAL A 2 4.31 -1.70 1.94
C VAL A 2 3.80 -2.14 0.56
N GLY A 3 2.50 -1.97 0.29
CA GLY A 3 1.87 -2.25 -1.01
C GLY A 3 1.34 -3.68 -1.20
N LEU A 4 2.09 -4.72 -0.83
CA LEU A 4 1.71 -6.11 -1.14
C LEU A 4 0.36 -6.54 -0.54
N HIS A 5 0.10 -6.24 0.73
CA HIS A 5 -1.20 -6.60 1.34
C HIS A 5 -2.40 -5.91 0.66
N SER A 6 -2.21 -4.71 0.11
CA SER A 6 -3.26 -4.04 -0.66
C SER A 6 -3.55 -4.74 -1.98
N TYR A 7 -2.52 -5.27 -2.65
CA TYR A 7 -2.72 -6.10 -3.84
C TYR A 7 -3.39 -7.43 -3.49
N ASP A 8 -2.97 -8.08 -2.40
CA ASP A 8 -3.61 -9.32 -1.93
C ASP A 8 -5.11 -9.09 -1.64
N ASP A 9 -5.45 -8.06 -0.89
CA ASP A 9 -6.83 -7.68 -0.60
C ASP A 9 -7.62 -7.31 -1.88
N PHE A 10 -6.98 -6.73 -2.90
CA PHE A 10 -7.60 -6.53 -4.21
C PHE A 10 -7.97 -7.85 -4.89
N THR A 11 -7.08 -8.85 -4.87
CA THR A 11 -7.39 -10.15 -5.46
C THR A 11 -8.52 -10.86 -4.72
N ILE A 12 -8.55 -10.76 -3.39
CA ILE A 12 -9.64 -11.29 -2.56
C ILE A 12 -10.94 -10.57 -2.89
N TRP A 13 -10.92 -9.25 -3.03
CA TRP A 13 -12.08 -8.46 -3.44
C TRP A 13 -12.64 -8.89 -4.80
N LYS A 14 -11.78 -9.09 -5.80
CA LYS A 14 -12.17 -9.56 -7.14
C LYS A 14 -12.84 -10.95 -7.06
N LEU A 15 -12.27 -11.87 -6.28
CA LEU A 15 -12.82 -13.20 -6.10
C LEU A 15 -14.15 -13.17 -5.32
N ALA A 16 -14.23 -12.38 -4.25
CA ALA A 16 -15.45 -12.22 -3.46
C ALA A 16 -16.61 -11.69 -4.31
N LYS A 17 -16.35 -10.72 -5.20
CA LYS A 17 -17.33 -10.27 -6.19
C LYS A 17 -17.78 -11.36 -7.14
N ALA A 18 -16.83 -12.12 -7.70
CA ALA A 18 -17.13 -13.19 -8.66
C ALA A 18 -17.98 -14.32 -8.03
N LEU A 19 -17.77 -14.60 -6.74
CA LEU A 19 -18.50 -15.63 -6.00
C LEU A 19 -19.83 -15.14 -5.39
N GLY A 20 -20.21 -13.88 -5.59
CA GLY A 20 -21.44 -13.32 -5.00
C GLY A 20 -21.43 -13.34 -3.46
N ARG A 21 -20.27 -13.09 -2.84
CA ARG A 21 -20.15 -13.03 -1.37
C ARG A 21 -20.98 -11.88 -0.78
N PRO A 22 -21.27 -11.91 0.54
CA PRO A 22 -21.95 -10.82 1.22
C PRO A 22 -21.30 -9.46 0.93
N VAL A 23 -22.12 -8.42 0.81
CA VAL A 23 -21.67 -7.06 0.44
C VAL A 23 -20.65 -6.55 1.46
N GLU A 24 -20.83 -6.87 2.74
CA GLU A 24 -19.93 -6.48 3.82
C GLU A 24 -18.53 -7.07 3.66
N GLU A 25 -18.42 -8.30 3.14
CA GLU A 25 -17.11 -8.93 2.83
C GLU A 25 -16.46 -8.24 1.64
N ILE A 26 -17.22 -8.00 0.57
CA ILE A 26 -16.74 -7.34 -0.66
C ILE A 26 -16.22 -5.93 -0.31
N ASP A 27 -17.00 -5.13 0.41
CA ASP A 27 -16.64 -3.75 0.75
C ASP A 27 -15.44 -3.68 1.68
N ARG A 28 -15.32 -4.63 2.61
CA ARG A 28 -14.14 -4.74 3.49
C ARG A 28 -12.86 -4.91 2.70
N PHE A 29 -12.82 -5.85 1.75
CA PHE A 29 -11.62 -6.11 0.96
C PHE A 29 -11.37 -4.99 -0.06
N TYR A 30 -12.43 -4.39 -0.62
CA TYR A 30 -12.30 -3.19 -1.45
C TYR A 30 -11.62 -2.05 -0.69
N LYS A 31 -12.05 -1.77 0.54
CA LYS A 31 -11.45 -0.73 1.37
C LYS A 31 -9.97 -1.00 1.65
N ARG A 32 -9.63 -2.24 2.02
CA ARG A 32 -8.25 -2.65 2.33
C ARG A 32 -7.32 -2.65 1.12
N ALA A 33 -7.86 -2.92 -0.07
CA ALA A 33 -7.12 -2.78 -1.32
C ALA A 33 -6.57 -1.36 -1.57
N HIS A 34 -7.10 -0.35 -0.87
CA HIS A 34 -6.65 1.04 -0.98
C HIS A 34 -5.76 1.48 0.20
N PHE A 35 -5.35 0.57 1.09
CA PHE A 35 -4.53 0.92 2.26
C PHE A 35 -3.10 1.33 1.94
N TYR A 36 -2.60 1.08 0.73
CA TYR A 36 -1.33 1.64 0.24
C TYR A 36 -1.28 3.17 0.42
N LYS A 37 -2.42 3.86 0.31
CA LYS A 37 -2.56 5.32 0.53
C LYS A 37 -2.16 5.75 1.94
N ASN A 38 -2.28 4.87 2.94
CA ASN A 38 -2.03 5.22 4.34
C ASN A 38 -0.54 5.37 4.67
N VAL A 39 0.33 4.79 3.84
CA VAL A 39 1.78 4.71 4.03
C VAL A 39 2.55 5.44 2.92
N PHE A 40 1.84 6.16 2.04
CA PHE A 40 2.43 7.11 1.13
C PHE A 40 2.67 8.44 1.86
N ASP A 41 3.92 8.89 1.91
CA ASP A 41 4.30 10.16 2.52
C ASP A 41 4.43 11.24 1.42
N PRO A 42 3.45 12.15 1.29
CA PRO A 42 3.44 13.17 0.22
C PRO A 42 4.57 14.20 0.38
N SER A 43 5.22 14.30 1.55
CA SER A 43 6.37 15.20 1.71
C SER A 43 7.63 14.67 1.02
N THR A 44 7.67 13.37 0.73
CA THR A 44 8.81 12.70 0.08
C THR A 44 8.43 12.05 -1.25
N ASN A 45 7.13 11.92 -1.55
CA ASN A 45 6.58 11.17 -2.68
C ASN A 45 7.00 9.68 -2.71
N PHE A 46 7.28 9.13 -1.54
CA PHE A 46 7.63 7.72 -1.37
C PHE A 46 6.69 7.05 -0.39
N MET A 47 6.59 5.74 -0.56
CA MET A 47 6.15 4.88 0.53
C MET A 47 7.14 4.96 1.70
N ARG A 48 6.63 5.04 2.92
CA ARG A 48 7.45 5.20 4.13
C ARG A 48 6.84 4.46 5.32
N GLY A 49 7.69 3.91 6.18
CA GLY A 49 7.25 3.30 7.43
C GLY A 49 6.48 4.30 8.28
N LYS A 50 5.34 3.86 8.81
CA LYS A 50 4.48 4.65 9.69
C LYS A 50 4.35 3.93 11.02
N ASN A 51 4.70 4.62 12.10
CA ASN A 51 4.62 4.12 13.46
C ASN A 51 3.17 3.97 13.91
N ALA A 52 2.95 3.23 14.99
CA ALA A 52 1.61 3.01 15.54
C ALA A 52 0.91 4.30 15.99
N ASP A 53 1.68 5.32 16.38
CA ASP A 53 1.18 6.66 16.73
C ASP A 53 0.88 7.54 15.51
N GLY A 54 1.11 7.03 14.29
CA GLY A 54 0.90 7.73 13.03
C GLY A 54 2.08 8.58 12.55
N SER A 55 3.14 8.71 13.35
CA SER A 55 4.36 9.40 12.94
C SER A 55 5.13 8.62 11.87
N TRP A 56 5.87 9.33 11.03
CA TRP A 56 6.71 8.70 10.00
C TRP A 56 8.06 8.24 10.56
N SER A 57 8.56 7.11 10.07
CA SER A 57 9.88 6.57 10.43
C SER A 57 11.01 7.53 10.04
N THR A 58 11.82 7.98 11.00
CA THR A 58 12.92 8.95 10.82
C THR A 58 14.26 8.38 11.33
N PRO A 59 15.41 8.75 10.73
CA PRO A 59 15.55 9.58 9.52
C PRO A 59 15.15 8.82 8.25
N PHE A 60 14.61 9.55 7.26
CA PHE A 60 14.24 8.97 5.97
C PHE A 60 15.38 9.05 4.97
N SER A 61 15.63 7.95 4.25
CA SER A 61 16.49 7.92 3.08
C SER A 61 15.84 7.01 2.04
N PRO A 62 15.52 7.49 0.83
CA PRO A 62 14.80 6.70 -0.16
C PRO A 62 15.64 5.53 -0.72
N VAL A 63 16.95 5.58 -0.51
CA VAL A 63 17.91 4.54 -0.92
C VAL A 63 18.31 3.61 0.22
N LYS A 64 17.78 3.78 1.43
CA LYS A 64 18.05 2.84 2.54
C LYS A 64 17.39 1.50 2.23
N TRP A 65 18.21 0.45 2.15
CA TRP A 65 17.74 -0.92 2.03
C TRP A 65 17.37 -1.50 3.40
N GLY A 66 16.32 -2.32 3.44
CA GLY A 66 15.87 -2.96 4.68
C GLY A 66 15.09 -2.03 5.63
N GLY A 67 14.79 -2.52 6.83
CA GLY A 67 13.97 -1.80 7.81
C GLY A 67 12.48 -1.88 7.46
N ASP A 68 11.91 -0.79 6.94
CA ASP A 68 10.49 -0.73 6.54
C ASP A 68 10.19 -1.57 5.29
N PHE A 69 11.24 -1.89 4.52
CA PHE A 69 11.21 -2.71 3.30
C PHE A 69 12.02 -4.00 3.50
N THR A 70 11.77 -5.00 2.66
CA THR A 70 12.64 -6.18 2.54
C THR A 70 13.24 -6.20 1.14
N GLU A 71 14.48 -6.65 0.98
CA GLU A 71 15.11 -6.87 -0.34
C GLU A 71 15.06 -5.66 -1.30
N GLY A 72 15.02 -4.45 -0.75
CA GLY A 72 14.91 -3.23 -1.53
C GLY A 72 14.79 -2.00 -0.65
N CYS A 73 14.38 -0.90 -1.27
CA CYS A 73 14.25 0.42 -0.66
C CYS A 73 12.99 1.12 -1.20
N ALA A 74 12.74 2.35 -0.75
CA ALA A 74 11.54 3.10 -1.12
C ALA A 74 11.41 3.32 -2.64
N TRP A 75 12.55 3.47 -3.34
CA TRP A 75 12.58 3.54 -4.81
C TRP A 75 12.04 2.31 -5.52
N HIS A 76 12.16 1.12 -4.92
CA HIS A 76 11.63 -0.11 -5.52
C HIS A 76 10.16 -0.29 -5.15
N TYR A 77 9.82 -0.08 -3.88
CA TYR A 77 8.51 -0.44 -3.33
C TYR A 77 7.40 0.59 -3.56
N THR A 78 7.74 1.84 -3.89
CA THR A 78 6.71 2.86 -4.17
C THR A 78 5.82 2.50 -5.35
N TRP A 79 6.35 1.70 -6.28
CA TRP A 79 5.64 1.24 -7.47
C TRP A 79 4.79 -0.02 -7.24
N SER A 80 4.81 -0.61 -6.03
CA SER A 80 4.09 -1.86 -5.70
C SER A 80 2.58 -1.64 -5.47
N VAL A 81 1.92 -0.98 -6.43
CA VAL A 81 0.48 -0.70 -6.47
C VAL A 81 -0.09 -1.19 -7.81
N PHE A 82 0.12 -2.47 -8.10
CA PHE A 82 -0.15 -3.07 -9.42
C PHE A 82 -1.60 -2.97 -9.87
N HIS A 83 -2.54 -3.00 -8.92
CA HIS A 83 -3.97 -2.95 -9.16
C HIS A 83 -4.52 -1.54 -9.36
N ASP A 84 -3.77 -0.50 -8.98
CA ASP A 84 -4.23 0.89 -9.05
C ASP A 84 -3.10 1.89 -9.39
N PRO A 85 -2.47 1.78 -10.58
CA PRO A 85 -1.46 2.76 -11.01
C PRO A 85 -2.01 4.20 -11.08
N GLN A 86 -3.27 4.38 -11.49
CA GLN A 86 -3.90 5.71 -11.54
C GLN A 86 -4.06 6.29 -10.14
N GLY A 87 -4.43 5.48 -9.15
CA GLY A 87 -4.49 5.91 -7.76
C GLY A 87 -3.12 6.33 -7.21
N LEU A 88 -2.05 5.63 -7.60
CA LEU A 88 -0.68 6.07 -7.27
C LEU A 88 -0.30 7.38 -7.95
N ILE A 89 -0.65 7.56 -9.24
CA ILE A 89 -0.45 8.83 -9.97
C ILE A 89 -1.14 9.98 -9.23
N ASN A 90 -2.38 9.78 -8.76
CA ASN A 90 -3.14 10.81 -8.07
C ASN A 90 -2.59 11.17 -6.67
N LEU A 91 -1.70 10.36 -6.10
CA LEU A 91 -1.02 10.66 -4.83
C LEU A 91 0.26 11.47 -5.01
N MET A 92 0.90 11.38 -6.18
CA MET A 92 2.15 12.06 -6.53
C MET A 92 1.91 13.48 -7.03
#